data_AF-A0A7X8LYJ2-F1
#
_entry.id   AF-A0A7X8LYJ2-F1
#
_cell.length_a   1.000
_cell.length_b   1.000
_cell.length_c   1.000
_cell.angle_alpha   90.00
_cell.angle_beta   90.00
_cell.angle_gamma   90.00
#
_symmetry.space_group_name_H-M   'P 1'
#
loop_
_entity.id
_entity.type
_entity.pdbx_description
1 polymer ?
#
loop_
_entity_poly.entity_id
_entity_poly.type
_entity_poly.pdbx_seq_one_letter_code
_entity_poly.pdbx_strand_id
1 'polypeptide(L)'
;MIKNINELINNLNHDNSSTRLNSLSQLIEMAKSGVYDVVPAGGHVNNHIHTNYSFSPYSPSKAIWMAFKSGLSTAGIMDHDSISGAIEFIEAGKIAGIATTIGIECRTDFSATPLNGRRINNPDQDSIAYVAIHGIPHTQITKVDEFFSKYRYLRNERNKKMIEKINGLIFKTGIQLSFERDIIPLSKFHEGGSVTERHLLYGLSLKLIEKYGKGESLIEALKNHLSIDISKKLLTLLSDCNNPYYDYDLLGLLKSDLVQSFYIDAAEECPPISDLLVFAKEIGGISAYAYLGDITDSVTGDKKAQKFEDDYLELVFDTIAELGFNGVTYMPSRNSPDQLQR
;
A
#
# COMPACT_ATOMS: atom_id res chain seq x y z
N MET A 1 5.54 27.19 -24.50
CA MET A 1 6.37 26.04 -24.91
C MET A 1 5.64 24.80 -24.42
N ILE A 2 5.12 23.96 -25.30
CA ILE A 2 4.45 22.71 -24.88
C ILE A 2 5.57 21.82 -24.31
N LYS A 3 5.53 21.52 -23.01
CA LYS A 3 6.47 20.57 -22.41
C LYS A 3 6.32 19.21 -23.08
N ASN A 4 7.41 18.46 -23.16
CA ASN A 4 7.39 17.11 -23.71
C ASN A 4 6.43 16.24 -22.86
N ILE A 5 5.57 15.47 -23.52
CA ILE A 5 4.64 14.51 -22.91
C ILE A 5 5.31 13.63 -21.84
N ASN A 6 6.49 13.10 -22.14
CA ASN A 6 7.21 12.23 -21.21
C ASN A 6 7.66 12.99 -19.96
N GLU A 7 8.05 14.26 -20.12
CA GLU A 7 8.41 15.13 -18.99
C GLU A 7 7.18 15.37 -18.10
N LEU A 8 6.01 15.66 -18.69
CA LEU A 8 4.76 15.83 -17.94
C LEU A 8 4.38 14.56 -17.17
N ILE A 9 4.47 13.39 -17.80
CA ILE A 9 4.18 12.09 -17.19
C ILE A 9 5.14 11.78 -16.02
N ASN A 10 6.41 12.15 -16.14
CA ASN A 10 7.40 12.01 -15.07
C ASN A 10 7.12 12.99 -13.93
N ASN A 11 6.77 14.24 -14.27
CA ASN A 11 6.44 15.29 -13.30
C ASN A 11 5.19 14.99 -12.45
N LEU A 12 4.33 14.05 -12.87
CA LEU A 12 3.24 13.55 -12.03
C LEU A 12 3.74 12.89 -10.73
N ASN A 13 4.99 12.45 -10.64
CA ASN A 13 5.60 11.94 -9.40
C ASN A 13 6.62 12.91 -8.79
N HIS A 14 6.68 14.16 -9.26
CA HIS A 14 7.58 15.18 -8.73
C HIS A 14 7.30 15.45 -7.24
N ASP A 15 8.30 15.84 -6.45
CA ASP A 15 8.14 16.05 -5.00
C ASP A 15 7.17 17.17 -4.61
N ASN A 16 7.14 18.24 -5.39
CA ASN A 16 6.20 19.34 -5.24
C ASN A 16 4.82 19.04 -5.85
N SER A 17 3.76 19.09 -5.05
CA SER A 17 2.37 18.82 -5.46
C SER A 17 1.84 19.76 -6.54
N SER A 18 2.19 21.04 -6.50
CA SER A 18 1.79 22.01 -7.53
C SER A 18 2.37 21.63 -8.90
N THR A 19 3.62 21.14 -8.96
CA THR A 19 4.19 20.63 -10.21
C THR A 19 3.41 19.42 -10.73
N ARG A 20 2.99 18.52 -9.84
CA ARG A 20 2.19 17.34 -10.20
C ARG A 20 0.83 17.74 -10.79
N LEU A 21 0.08 18.59 -10.08
CA LEU A 21 -1.24 19.07 -10.51
C LEU A 21 -1.19 19.88 -11.81
N ASN A 22 -0.18 20.75 -11.98
CA ASN A 22 0.01 21.52 -13.22
C ASN A 22 0.35 20.62 -14.41
N SER A 23 1.10 19.54 -14.18
CA SER A 23 1.42 18.57 -15.23
C SER A 23 0.20 17.72 -15.58
N LEU A 24 -0.59 17.32 -14.58
CA LEU A 24 -1.87 16.64 -14.76
C LEU A 24 -2.83 17.48 -15.61
N SER A 25 -3.00 18.76 -15.31
CA SER A 25 -3.88 19.65 -16.08
C SER A 25 -3.53 19.68 -17.56
N GLN A 26 -2.25 19.85 -17.88
CA GLN A 26 -1.76 19.85 -19.28
C GLN A 26 -2.00 18.49 -19.96
N LEU A 27 -1.76 17.39 -19.25
CA LEU A 27 -2.00 16.04 -19.79
C LEU A 27 -3.47 15.77 -20.07
N ILE A 28 -4.38 16.24 -19.20
CA ILE A 28 -5.83 16.11 -19.41
C ILE A 28 -6.30 16.95 -20.59
N GLU A 29 -5.79 18.17 -20.77
CA GLU A 29 -6.07 19.00 -21.95
C GLU A 29 -5.60 18.32 -23.25
N MET A 30 -4.38 17.77 -23.24
CA MET A 30 -3.84 16.99 -24.36
C MET A 30 -4.70 15.78 -24.68
N ALA A 31 -5.14 15.03 -23.67
CA ALA A 31 -6.01 13.87 -23.88
C ALA A 31 -7.38 14.27 -24.46
N LYS A 32 -8.00 15.34 -23.95
CA LYS A 32 -9.28 15.86 -24.46
C LYS A 32 -9.20 16.39 -25.89
N SER A 33 -8.02 16.85 -26.32
CA SER A 33 -7.74 17.29 -27.70
C SER A 33 -7.36 16.14 -28.64
N GLY A 34 -7.43 14.89 -28.19
CA GLY A 34 -7.16 13.70 -29.01
C GLY A 34 -5.68 13.39 -29.23
N VAL A 35 -4.78 14.01 -28.45
CA VAL A 35 -3.33 13.74 -28.50
C VAL A 35 -2.98 12.39 -27.84
N TYR A 36 -3.89 11.84 -27.03
CA TYR A 36 -3.74 10.55 -26.37
C TYR A 36 -4.89 9.59 -26.67
N ASP A 37 -4.53 8.31 -26.80
CA ASP A 37 -5.48 7.23 -26.63
C ASP A 37 -5.85 7.13 -25.14
N VAL A 38 -7.13 7.35 -24.86
CA VAL A 38 -7.76 7.12 -23.55
C VAL A 38 -8.82 6.05 -23.68
N VAL A 39 -8.91 5.17 -22.70
CA VAL A 39 -10.02 4.22 -22.61
C VAL A 39 -11.27 5.01 -22.22
N PRO A 40 -12.37 4.96 -23.00
CA PRO A 40 -13.61 5.62 -22.63
C PRO A 40 -14.10 5.14 -21.26
N ALA A 41 -14.73 6.03 -20.48
CA ALA A 41 -15.24 5.67 -19.17
C ALA A 41 -16.25 4.51 -19.27
N GLY A 42 -15.92 3.37 -18.65
CA GLY A 42 -16.65 2.10 -18.82
C GLY A 42 -17.57 1.72 -17.66
N GLY A 43 -17.76 2.60 -16.67
CA GLY A 43 -18.50 2.27 -15.44
C GLY A 43 -17.68 1.50 -14.41
N HIS A 44 -16.39 1.27 -14.66
CA HIS A 44 -15.49 0.62 -13.72
C HIS A 44 -15.09 1.58 -12.59
N VAL A 45 -14.94 1.06 -11.37
CA VAL A 45 -14.58 1.82 -10.18
C VAL A 45 -13.38 1.18 -9.49
N ASN A 46 -12.52 2.02 -8.90
CA ASN A 46 -11.50 1.55 -7.95
C ASN A 46 -11.44 2.51 -6.77
N ASN A 47 -12.06 2.14 -5.65
CA ASN A 47 -12.14 2.97 -4.45
C ASN A 47 -11.08 2.63 -3.38
N HIS A 48 -10.05 1.85 -3.74
CA HIS A 48 -8.98 1.44 -2.83
C HIS A 48 -7.62 1.55 -3.53
N ILE A 49 -7.09 2.77 -3.58
CA ILE A 49 -5.82 3.10 -4.23
C ILE A 49 -4.83 3.61 -3.19
N HIS A 50 -3.69 2.94 -3.09
CA HIS A 50 -2.55 3.44 -2.33
C HIS A 50 -1.69 4.37 -3.19
N THR A 51 -1.14 5.40 -2.55
CA THR A 51 -0.21 6.37 -3.12
C THR A 51 1.11 6.36 -2.36
N ASN A 52 2.04 7.24 -2.73
CA ASN A 52 3.31 7.44 -2.03
C ASN A 52 3.16 8.05 -0.62
N TYR A 53 1.94 8.38 -0.19
CA TYR A 53 1.64 8.71 1.22
C TYR A 53 1.50 7.47 2.11
N SER A 54 1.42 6.27 1.53
CA SER A 54 1.79 5.04 2.22
C SER A 54 2.86 4.31 1.41
N PHE A 55 2.54 3.35 0.56
CA PHE A 55 3.53 2.71 -0.30
C PHE A 55 2.98 2.43 -1.70
N SER A 56 3.43 3.22 -2.67
CA SER A 56 3.10 3.07 -4.09
C SER A 56 4.10 3.87 -4.92
N PRO A 57 4.41 3.44 -6.16
CA PRO A 57 5.19 4.26 -7.09
C PRO A 57 4.43 5.52 -7.55
N TYR A 58 3.15 5.67 -7.23
CA TYR A 58 2.31 6.76 -7.72
C TYR A 58 2.00 7.77 -6.62
N SER A 59 2.19 9.05 -6.92
CA SER A 59 1.57 10.15 -6.19
C SER A 59 0.03 10.15 -6.35
N PRO A 60 -0.71 10.93 -5.56
CA PRO A 60 -2.14 11.16 -5.78
C PRO A 60 -2.47 11.62 -7.21
N SER A 61 -1.75 12.62 -7.75
CA SER A 61 -1.97 13.09 -9.14
C SER A 61 -1.66 12.03 -10.18
N LYS A 62 -0.60 11.23 -9.97
CA LYS A 62 -0.26 10.13 -10.87
C LYS A 62 -1.33 9.04 -10.84
N ALA A 63 -1.84 8.69 -9.66
CA ALA A 63 -2.91 7.72 -9.50
C ALA A 63 -4.17 8.15 -10.27
N ILE A 64 -4.58 9.42 -10.18
CA ILE A 64 -5.71 9.95 -10.95
C ILE A 64 -5.44 9.92 -12.47
N TRP A 65 -4.24 10.29 -12.92
CA TRP A 65 -3.88 10.17 -14.33
C TRP A 65 -4.02 8.72 -14.85
N MET A 66 -3.56 7.75 -14.06
CA MET A 66 -3.66 6.33 -14.42
C MET A 66 -5.12 5.86 -14.42
N ALA A 67 -5.93 6.31 -13.45
CA ALA A 67 -7.36 6.04 -13.40
C ALA A 67 -8.09 6.60 -14.65
N PHE A 68 -7.78 7.84 -15.03
CA PHE A 68 -8.32 8.51 -16.21
C PHE A 68 -7.98 7.75 -17.49
N LYS A 69 -6.70 7.45 -17.68
CA LYS A 69 -6.23 6.68 -18.84
C LYS A 69 -6.90 5.33 -18.98
N SER A 70 -7.24 4.70 -17.85
CA SER A 70 -7.84 3.36 -17.79
C SER A 70 -9.36 3.37 -17.90
N GLY A 71 -10.00 4.54 -18.05
CA GLY A 71 -11.45 4.65 -18.19
C GLY A 71 -12.23 4.39 -16.90
N LEU A 72 -11.62 4.64 -15.73
CA LEU A 72 -12.34 4.55 -14.46
C LEU A 72 -13.32 5.71 -14.31
N SER A 73 -14.54 5.40 -13.86
CA SER A 73 -15.57 6.38 -13.52
C SER A 73 -15.37 6.99 -12.13
N THR A 74 -14.73 6.25 -11.22
CA THR A 74 -14.46 6.69 -9.85
C THR A 74 -13.13 6.13 -9.36
N ALA A 75 -12.40 6.94 -8.59
CA ALA A 75 -11.14 6.56 -7.96
C ALA A 75 -11.16 6.93 -6.46
N GLY A 76 -10.63 6.08 -5.59
CA GLY A 76 -10.60 6.33 -4.14
C GLY A 76 -9.23 6.13 -3.53
N ILE A 77 -8.70 7.13 -2.84
CA ILE A 77 -7.45 7.03 -2.09
C ILE A 77 -7.68 6.31 -0.76
N MET A 78 -6.78 5.39 -0.40
CA MET A 78 -6.89 4.49 0.75
C MET A 78 -5.52 4.18 1.35
N ASP A 79 -4.69 5.20 1.54
CA ASP A 79 -3.34 5.02 2.08
C ASP A 79 -3.35 4.38 3.48
N HIS A 80 -2.33 3.57 3.78
CA HIS A 80 -2.21 2.96 5.09
C HIS A 80 -1.95 4.00 6.17
N ASP A 81 -2.75 4.06 7.24
CA ASP A 81 -2.58 4.92 8.42
C ASP A 81 -2.35 6.43 8.11
N SER A 82 -2.65 6.88 6.89
CA SER A 82 -2.48 8.27 6.45
C SER A 82 -3.61 8.71 5.53
N ILE A 83 -4.10 9.93 5.76
CA ILE A 83 -5.07 10.63 4.90
C ILE A 83 -4.40 11.78 4.14
N SER A 84 -3.09 11.97 4.30
CA SER A 84 -2.41 13.23 3.96
C SER A 84 -2.34 13.49 2.44
N GLY A 85 -2.48 12.46 1.61
CA GLY A 85 -2.60 12.60 0.15
C GLY A 85 -3.99 13.06 -0.34
N ALA A 86 -5.00 13.12 0.54
CA ALA A 86 -6.39 13.35 0.17
C ALA A 86 -6.64 14.68 -0.55
N ILE A 87 -6.03 15.77 -0.08
CA ILE A 87 -6.25 17.11 -0.67
C ILE A 87 -5.79 17.13 -2.14
N GLU A 88 -4.59 16.62 -2.41
CA GLU A 88 -4.09 16.52 -3.79
C GLU A 88 -4.97 15.58 -4.62
N PHE A 89 -5.38 14.44 -4.07
CA PHE A 89 -6.23 13.48 -4.77
C PHE A 89 -7.58 14.09 -5.20
N ILE A 90 -8.20 14.90 -4.32
CA ILE A 90 -9.43 15.63 -4.61
C ILE A 90 -9.21 16.63 -5.75
N GLU A 91 -8.17 17.45 -5.67
CA GLU A 91 -7.89 18.45 -6.72
C GLU A 91 -7.53 17.79 -8.06
N ALA A 92 -6.76 16.70 -8.04
CA ALA A 92 -6.45 15.92 -9.22
C ALA A 92 -7.72 15.33 -9.86
N GLY A 93 -8.65 14.81 -9.05
CA GLY A 93 -9.95 14.34 -9.51
C GLY A 93 -10.76 15.41 -10.23
N LYS A 94 -10.82 16.62 -9.66
CA LYS A 94 -11.49 17.78 -10.29
C LYS A 94 -10.87 18.14 -11.64
N ILE A 95 -9.54 18.16 -11.72
CA ILE A 95 -8.80 18.44 -12.97
C ILE A 95 -9.14 17.41 -14.04
N ALA A 96 -9.10 16.12 -13.68
CA ALA A 96 -9.34 15.02 -14.61
C ALA A 96 -10.83 14.83 -14.98
N GLY A 97 -11.74 15.36 -14.16
CA GLY A 97 -13.17 15.08 -14.29
C GLY A 97 -13.54 13.67 -13.81
N ILE A 98 -12.81 13.12 -12.84
CA ILE A 98 -13.10 11.83 -12.21
C ILE A 98 -13.72 12.08 -10.83
N ALA A 99 -14.80 11.37 -10.53
CA ALA A 99 -15.36 11.37 -9.18
C ALA A 99 -14.37 10.71 -8.21
N THR A 100 -14.03 11.39 -7.13
CA THR A 100 -13.08 10.88 -6.14
C THR A 100 -13.74 10.62 -4.79
N THR A 101 -13.28 9.57 -4.12
CA THR A 101 -13.54 9.33 -2.70
C THR A 101 -12.23 9.40 -1.91
N ILE A 102 -12.31 9.76 -0.64
CA ILE A 102 -11.15 9.74 0.26
C ILE A 102 -11.40 8.78 1.42
N GLY A 103 -10.34 8.12 1.87
CA GLY A 103 -10.39 7.15 2.94
C GLY A 103 -8.98 6.79 3.42
N ILE A 104 -8.95 5.88 4.37
CA ILE A 104 -7.74 5.37 5.02
C ILE A 104 -7.93 3.88 5.32
N GLU A 105 -6.88 3.09 5.12
CA GLU A 105 -6.84 1.70 5.59
C GLU A 105 -5.89 1.63 6.78
N CYS A 106 -6.30 1.01 7.88
CA CYS A 106 -5.45 0.92 9.07
C CYS A 106 -5.44 -0.48 9.66
N ARG A 107 -4.36 -0.79 10.38
CA ARG A 107 -4.32 -2.01 11.19
C ARG A 107 -5.02 -1.76 12.51
N THR A 108 -5.83 -2.72 12.95
CA THR A 108 -6.65 -2.59 14.14
C THR A 108 -6.57 -3.86 14.97
N ASP A 109 -6.64 -3.72 16.29
CA ASP A 109 -6.62 -4.83 17.23
C ASP A 109 -8.03 -5.42 17.45
N PHE A 110 -8.18 -6.71 17.14
CA PHE A 110 -9.38 -7.52 17.31
C PHE A 110 -9.26 -8.50 18.50
N SER A 111 -8.21 -8.43 19.32
CA SER A 111 -7.99 -9.33 20.45
C SER A 111 -9.08 -9.29 21.52
N ALA A 112 -9.86 -8.20 21.57
CA ALA A 112 -11.02 -8.04 22.45
C ALA A 112 -12.35 -8.57 21.85
N THR A 113 -12.29 -9.30 20.72
CA THR A 113 -13.47 -9.84 20.02
C THR A 113 -13.47 -11.38 20.03
N PRO A 114 -14.56 -12.05 19.63
CA PRO A 114 -14.57 -13.50 19.42
C PRO A 114 -13.53 -14.02 18.40
N LEU A 115 -12.94 -13.13 17.58
CA LEU A 115 -11.88 -13.46 16.62
C LEU A 115 -10.46 -13.48 17.24
N ASN A 116 -10.34 -13.28 18.56
CA ASN A 116 -9.05 -13.37 19.25
C ASN A 116 -8.34 -14.71 18.98
N GLY A 117 -7.04 -14.63 18.69
CA GLY A 117 -6.19 -15.76 18.36
C GLY A 117 -6.40 -16.34 16.95
N ARG A 118 -7.22 -15.70 16.10
CA ARG A 118 -7.48 -16.17 14.73
C ARG A 118 -6.71 -15.36 13.70
N ARG A 119 -6.34 -16.01 12.61
CA ARG A 119 -5.73 -15.40 11.42
C ARG A 119 -6.82 -14.76 10.56
N ILE A 120 -7.06 -13.47 10.74
CA ILE A 120 -7.97 -12.70 9.89
C ILE A 120 -7.19 -12.01 8.77
N ASN A 121 -7.75 -11.00 8.09
CA ASN A 121 -7.18 -10.39 6.87
C ASN A 121 -5.75 -9.76 6.98
N ASN A 122 -4.99 -10.03 8.03
CA ASN A 122 -3.56 -9.74 8.15
C ASN A 122 -2.70 -11.02 7.94
N PRO A 123 -1.93 -11.12 6.84
CA PRO A 123 -1.08 -12.27 6.55
C PRO A 123 0.11 -12.46 7.49
N ASP A 124 0.45 -11.45 8.28
CA ASP A 124 1.64 -11.44 9.11
C ASP A 124 1.34 -11.72 10.60
N GLN A 125 0.12 -11.38 11.10
CA GLN A 125 -0.22 -11.55 12.52
C GLN A 125 -1.68 -11.97 12.79
N ASP A 126 -1.90 -12.79 13.83
CA ASP A 126 -3.23 -13.14 14.32
C ASP A 126 -3.88 -11.98 15.10
N SER A 127 -5.21 -11.96 15.17
CA SER A 127 -6.00 -10.95 15.91
C SER A 127 -5.84 -9.50 15.46
N ILE A 128 -5.10 -9.24 14.38
CA ILE A 128 -4.99 -7.91 13.77
C ILE A 128 -5.70 -7.93 12.43
N ALA A 129 -6.50 -6.90 12.17
CA ALA A 129 -7.15 -6.73 10.87
C ALA A 129 -6.73 -5.45 10.17
N TYR A 130 -6.74 -5.44 8.84
CA TYR A 130 -6.84 -4.24 8.02
C TYR A 130 -8.30 -3.83 7.89
N VAL A 131 -8.62 -2.60 8.31
CA VAL A 131 -9.95 -2.01 8.22
C VAL A 131 -9.89 -0.75 7.38
N ALA A 132 -10.81 -0.63 6.44
CA ALA A 132 -10.96 0.55 5.62
C ALA A 132 -12.02 1.50 6.22
N ILE A 133 -11.74 2.79 6.19
CA ILE A 133 -12.73 3.84 6.43
C ILE A 133 -12.88 4.62 5.12
N HIS A 134 -13.92 4.31 4.36
CA HIS A 134 -14.23 4.94 3.09
C HIS A 134 -15.06 6.22 3.27
N GLY A 135 -15.12 7.04 2.23
CA GLY A 135 -16.09 8.14 2.13
C GLY A 135 -15.94 9.20 3.22
N ILE A 136 -14.72 9.41 3.73
CA ILE A 136 -14.46 10.40 4.77
C ILE A 136 -14.86 11.79 4.24
N PRO A 137 -15.69 12.57 4.96
CA PRO A 137 -16.03 13.92 4.54
C PRO A 137 -14.78 14.81 4.45
N HIS A 138 -14.68 15.64 3.41
CA HIS A 138 -13.50 16.49 3.19
C HIS A 138 -13.20 17.42 4.38
N THR A 139 -14.23 17.80 5.15
CA THR A 139 -14.11 18.63 6.36
C THR A 139 -13.44 17.92 7.53
N GLN A 140 -13.26 16.60 7.46
CA GLN A 140 -12.70 15.78 8.54
C GLN A 140 -11.23 15.39 8.30
N ILE A 141 -10.61 15.79 7.18
CA ILE A 141 -9.23 15.40 6.83
C ILE A 141 -8.25 15.71 7.97
N THR A 142 -8.29 16.93 8.53
CA THR A 142 -7.41 17.32 9.63
C THR A 142 -7.60 16.44 10.87
N LYS A 143 -8.85 16.19 11.26
CA LYS A 143 -9.18 15.38 12.43
C LYS A 143 -8.71 13.93 12.28
N VAL A 144 -8.83 13.37 11.08
CA VAL A 144 -8.32 12.03 10.76
C VAL A 144 -6.81 12.00 10.82
N ASP A 145 -6.13 13.01 10.27
CA ASP A 145 -4.68 13.08 10.33
C ASP A 145 -4.16 13.15 11.78
N GLU A 146 -4.80 13.97 12.61
CA GLU A 146 -4.49 14.10 14.04
C GLU A 146 -4.69 12.78 14.79
N PHE A 147 -5.81 12.08 14.56
CA PHE A 147 -6.08 10.78 15.19
C PHE A 147 -5.01 9.74 14.85
N PHE A 148 -4.60 9.66 13.57
CA PHE A 148 -3.63 8.68 13.11
C PHE A 148 -2.16 9.07 13.37
N SER A 149 -1.88 10.32 13.71
CA SER A 149 -0.51 10.80 13.97
C SER A 149 0.21 9.98 15.07
N LYS A 150 -0.50 9.64 16.15
CA LYS A 150 0.01 8.81 17.25
C LYS A 150 0.35 7.40 16.76
N TYR A 151 -0.53 6.77 15.99
CA TYR A 151 -0.32 5.42 15.48
C TYR A 151 0.85 5.37 14.48
N ARG A 152 0.98 6.37 13.61
CA ARG A 152 2.16 6.51 12.73
C ARG A 152 3.46 6.67 13.52
N TYR A 153 3.45 7.43 14.62
CA TYR A 153 4.63 7.53 15.49
C TYR A 153 5.03 6.17 16.08
N LEU A 154 4.07 5.43 16.65
CA LEU A 154 4.30 4.10 17.23
C LEU A 154 4.75 3.08 16.18
N ARG A 155 4.19 3.16 14.97
CA ARG A 155 4.64 2.39 13.80
C ARG A 155 6.12 2.63 13.50
N ASN A 156 6.57 3.87 13.58
CA ASN A 156 7.97 4.21 13.31
C ASN A 156 8.92 3.73 14.41
N GLU A 157 8.48 3.73 15.67
CA GLU A 157 9.26 3.10 16.74
C GLU A 157 9.44 1.60 16.49
N ARG A 158 8.40 0.91 15.99
CA ARG A 158 8.54 -0.49 15.56
C ARG A 158 9.43 -0.64 14.32
N ASN A 159 9.30 0.24 13.33
CA ASN A 159 10.13 0.22 12.12
C ASN A 159 11.63 0.35 12.43
N LYS A 160 12.01 1.21 13.38
CA LYS A 160 13.41 1.34 13.84
C LYS A 160 13.94 0.03 14.41
N LYS A 161 13.17 -0.64 15.27
CA LYS A 161 13.52 -1.97 15.82
C LYS A 161 13.60 -3.04 14.73
N MET A 162 12.72 -2.99 13.73
CA MET A 162 12.79 -3.90 12.57
C MET A 162 14.05 -3.64 11.73
N ILE A 163 14.48 -2.39 11.56
CA ILE A 163 15.74 -2.06 10.89
C ILE A 163 16.95 -2.63 11.63
N GLU A 164 16.96 -2.62 12.96
CA GLU A 164 18.01 -3.28 13.75
C GLU A 164 18.08 -4.78 13.46
N LYS A 165 16.93 -5.46 13.41
CA LYS A 165 16.85 -6.88 13.01
C LYS A 165 17.36 -7.09 11.58
N ILE A 166 16.93 -6.27 10.62
CA ILE A 166 17.39 -6.34 9.22
C ILE A 166 18.92 -6.16 9.15
N ASN A 167 19.47 -5.16 9.84
CA ASN A 167 20.91 -4.92 9.90
C ASN A 167 21.69 -6.12 10.46
N GLY A 168 21.13 -6.83 11.44
CA GLY A 168 21.68 -8.09 11.93
C GLY A 168 21.68 -9.19 10.86
N LEU A 169 20.58 -9.35 10.12
CA LEU A 169 20.46 -10.34 9.05
C LEU A 169 21.44 -10.09 7.90
N ILE A 170 21.63 -8.83 7.53
CA ILE A 170 22.45 -8.46 6.37
C ILE A 170 23.90 -8.15 6.73
N PHE A 171 24.33 -8.34 7.99
CA PHE A 171 25.64 -7.91 8.49
C PHE A 171 26.82 -8.32 7.58
N LYS A 172 26.79 -9.54 7.03
CA LYS A 172 27.83 -10.08 6.13
C LYS A 172 27.96 -9.31 4.82
N THR A 173 26.90 -8.62 4.39
CA THR A 173 26.94 -7.76 3.21
C THR A 173 27.70 -6.47 3.48
N GLY A 174 27.95 -6.09 4.74
CA GLY A 174 28.53 -4.79 5.10
C GLY A 174 27.62 -3.59 4.78
N ILE A 175 26.35 -3.82 4.42
CA ILE A 175 25.33 -2.79 4.28
C ILE A 175 24.76 -2.47 5.66
N GLN A 176 24.46 -1.20 5.90
CA GLN A 176 23.74 -0.74 7.08
C GLN A 176 22.63 0.22 6.66
N LEU A 177 21.40 -0.09 7.06
CA LEU A 177 20.23 0.77 6.90
C LEU A 177 20.07 1.71 8.10
N SER A 178 19.75 2.96 7.81
CA SER A 178 19.30 3.98 8.76
C SER A 178 17.87 4.39 8.44
N PHE A 179 17.03 4.45 9.47
CA PHE A 179 15.66 4.93 9.33
C PHE A 179 15.63 6.35 8.76
N GLU A 180 16.45 7.24 9.32
CA GLU A 180 16.47 8.67 8.99
C GLU A 180 17.07 8.95 7.61
N ARG A 181 18.19 8.30 7.26
CA ARG A 181 18.91 8.58 6.01
C ARG A 181 18.39 7.80 4.82
N ASP A 182 18.00 6.55 5.04
CA ASP A 182 17.73 5.63 3.94
C ASP A 182 16.22 5.36 3.77
N ILE A 183 15.40 5.51 4.83
CA ILE A 183 13.97 5.16 4.78
C ILE A 183 13.06 6.39 4.69
N ILE A 184 13.25 7.39 5.56
CA ILE A 184 12.43 8.61 5.55
C ILE A 184 12.36 9.28 4.17
N PRO A 185 13.48 9.46 3.43
CA PRO A 185 13.44 10.09 2.10
C PRO A 185 12.67 9.30 1.03
N LEU A 186 12.41 8.01 1.27
CA LEU A 186 11.63 7.17 0.35
C LEU A 186 10.12 7.30 0.55
N SER A 187 9.68 8.09 1.52
CA SER A 187 8.29 8.22 1.94
C SER A 187 7.83 9.68 1.95
N LYS A 188 6.53 9.91 2.16
CA LYS A 188 5.97 11.25 2.46
C LYS A 188 5.83 11.51 3.96
N PHE A 189 6.71 10.96 4.79
CA PHE A 189 6.67 11.09 6.25
C PHE A 189 6.52 12.54 6.75
N HIS A 190 7.29 13.47 6.20
CA HIS A 190 7.25 14.89 6.61
C HIS A 190 5.96 15.61 6.23
N GLU A 191 5.13 15.01 5.38
CA GLU A 191 3.83 15.51 4.96
C GLU A 191 2.67 14.74 5.63
N GLY A 192 2.96 13.89 6.63
CA GLY A 192 1.96 13.06 7.30
C GLY A 192 1.74 11.67 6.68
N GLY A 193 2.53 11.30 5.67
CA GLY A 193 2.55 9.94 5.11
C GLY A 193 3.04 8.89 6.12
N SER A 194 2.65 7.64 5.92
CA SER A 194 3.05 6.51 6.75
C SER A 194 4.27 5.79 6.19
N VAL A 195 5.15 5.31 7.07
CA VAL A 195 6.26 4.43 6.70
C VAL A 195 5.85 3.00 7.01
N THR A 196 5.72 2.20 5.96
CA THR A 196 5.45 0.76 6.03
C THR A 196 6.73 -0.07 5.91
N GLU A 197 6.64 -1.35 6.27
CA GLU A 197 7.65 -2.40 6.11
C GLU A 197 8.16 -2.48 4.66
N ARG A 198 7.32 -2.12 3.68
CA ARG A 198 7.73 -2.08 2.27
C ARG A 198 8.80 -1.03 2.02
N HIS A 199 8.81 0.11 2.72
CA HIS A 199 9.91 1.08 2.58
C HIS A 199 11.22 0.56 3.12
N LEU A 200 11.18 -0.20 4.22
CA LEU A 200 12.38 -0.80 4.83
C LEU A 200 13.05 -1.74 3.83
N LEU A 201 12.23 -2.60 3.22
CA LEU A 201 12.68 -3.53 2.18
C LEU A 201 13.06 -2.81 0.88
N TYR A 202 12.38 -1.72 0.52
CA TYR A 202 12.74 -0.92 -0.64
C TYR A 202 14.11 -0.26 -0.45
N GLY A 203 14.35 0.34 0.72
CA GLY A 203 15.66 0.90 1.08
C GLY A 203 16.76 -0.15 1.07
N LEU A 204 16.47 -1.37 1.54
CA LEU A 204 17.38 -2.51 1.42
C LEU A 204 17.66 -2.86 -0.05
N SER A 205 16.62 -2.97 -0.88
CA SER A 205 16.75 -3.22 -2.31
C SER A 205 17.68 -2.20 -2.97
N LEU A 206 17.49 -0.91 -2.70
CA LEU A 206 18.32 0.16 -3.27
C LEU A 206 19.79 0.05 -2.83
N LYS A 207 20.06 -0.22 -1.55
CA LYS A 207 21.45 -0.42 -1.06
C LYS A 207 22.13 -1.65 -1.64
N LEU A 208 21.38 -2.74 -1.82
CA LEU A 208 21.90 -3.94 -2.45
C LEU A 208 22.24 -3.69 -3.92
N ILE A 209 21.38 -2.98 -4.64
CA ILE A 209 21.62 -2.57 -6.04
C ILE A 209 22.81 -1.62 -6.12
N GLU A 210 22.92 -0.64 -5.22
CA GLU A 210 24.06 0.29 -5.15
C GLU A 210 25.39 -0.46 -4.95
N LYS A 211 25.39 -1.48 -4.07
CA LYS A 211 26.60 -2.23 -3.73
C LYS A 211 27.01 -3.26 -4.79
N TYR A 212 26.05 -4.04 -5.29
CA TYR A 212 26.32 -5.21 -6.13
C TYR A 212 25.97 -5.00 -7.61
N GLY A 213 25.28 -3.91 -7.95
CA GLY A 213 24.69 -3.71 -9.27
C GLY A 213 23.40 -4.52 -9.48
N LYS A 214 22.85 -4.47 -10.69
CA LYS A 214 21.75 -5.35 -11.14
C LYS A 214 22.32 -6.60 -11.82
N GLY A 215 21.55 -7.69 -11.86
CA GLY A 215 21.91 -8.92 -12.56
C GLY A 215 22.64 -9.95 -11.70
N GLU A 216 23.56 -10.67 -12.32
CA GLU A 216 24.21 -11.87 -11.78
C GLU A 216 24.91 -11.63 -10.44
N SER A 217 25.72 -10.58 -10.31
CA SER A 217 26.43 -10.24 -9.09
C SER A 217 25.51 -10.06 -7.88
N LEU A 218 24.34 -9.45 -8.08
CA LEU A 218 23.35 -9.31 -7.01
C LEU A 218 22.72 -10.65 -6.67
N ILE A 219 22.32 -11.43 -7.68
CA ILE A 219 21.72 -12.76 -7.50
C ILE A 219 22.65 -13.66 -6.68
N GLU A 220 23.95 -13.65 -6.99
CA GLU A 220 24.97 -14.37 -6.23
C GLU A 220 25.07 -13.86 -4.79
N ALA A 221 25.07 -12.55 -4.58
CA ALA A 221 25.11 -11.95 -3.25
C ALA A 221 23.88 -12.35 -2.40
N LEU A 222 22.68 -12.35 -2.98
CA LEU A 222 21.44 -12.77 -2.30
C LEU A 222 21.53 -14.24 -1.85
N LYS A 223 22.01 -15.13 -2.71
CA LYS A 223 22.18 -16.55 -2.38
C LYS A 223 23.28 -16.78 -1.35
N ASN A 224 24.44 -16.17 -1.54
CA ASN A 224 25.65 -16.48 -0.76
C ASN A 224 25.70 -15.75 0.57
N HIS A 225 25.21 -14.52 0.65
CA HIS A 225 25.28 -13.69 1.86
C HIS A 225 23.99 -13.67 2.67
N LEU A 226 22.84 -13.79 2.00
CA LEU A 226 21.52 -13.74 2.65
C LEU A 226 20.78 -15.08 2.65
N SER A 227 21.31 -16.11 1.97
CA SER A 227 20.71 -17.44 1.88
C SER A 227 19.27 -17.43 1.34
N ILE A 228 18.98 -16.52 0.42
CA ILE A 228 17.65 -16.34 -0.16
C ILE A 228 17.43 -17.32 -1.32
N ASP A 229 16.31 -18.03 -1.27
CA ASP A 229 15.87 -18.87 -2.37
C ASP A 229 15.10 -18.07 -3.43
N ILE A 230 15.56 -18.14 -4.67
CA ILE A 230 15.01 -17.35 -5.78
C ILE A 230 14.28 -18.28 -6.74
N SER A 231 12.97 -18.06 -6.92
CA SER A 231 12.14 -18.81 -7.87
C SER A 231 12.60 -18.59 -9.32
N LYS A 232 12.31 -19.54 -10.21
CA LYS A 232 12.67 -19.42 -11.64
C LYS A 232 12.13 -18.12 -12.28
N LYS A 233 10.89 -17.74 -11.94
CA LYS A 233 10.26 -16.50 -12.44
C LYS A 233 11.03 -15.25 -11.99
N LEU A 234 11.35 -15.16 -10.69
CA LEU A 234 12.08 -14.02 -10.14
C LEU A 234 13.53 -13.98 -10.64
N LEU A 235 14.15 -15.14 -10.86
CA LEU A 235 15.48 -15.21 -11.45
C LEU A 235 15.50 -14.57 -12.85
N THR A 236 14.50 -14.87 -13.70
CA THR A 236 14.38 -14.22 -15.02
C THR A 236 14.26 -12.70 -14.91
N LEU A 237 13.42 -12.20 -13.99
CA LEU A 237 13.22 -10.76 -13.78
C LEU A 237 14.46 -10.05 -13.25
N LEU A 238 15.20 -10.68 -12.33
CA LEU A 238 16.42 -10.13 -11.73
C LEU A 238 17.66 -10.34 -12.61
N SER A 239 17.60 -11.18 -13.64
CA SER A 239 18.66 -11.28 -14.65
C SER A 239 18.57 -10.17 -15.71
N ASP A 240 17.39 -9.56 -15.90
CA ASP A 240 17.22 -8.44 -16.83
C ASP A 240 17.60 -7.10 -16.19
N CYS A 241 18.81 -6.63 -16.47
CA CYS A 241 19.30 -5.34 -15.96
C CYS A 241 18.48 -4.14 -16.47
N ASN A 242 17.76 -4.28 -17.60
CA ASN A 242 16.95 -3.22 -18.19
C ASN A 242 15.50 -3.23 -17.68
N ASN A 243 15.14 -4.17 -16.81
CA ASN A 243 13.82 -4.23 -16.20
C ASN A 243 13.54 -2.91 -15.45
N PRO A 244 12.50 -2.14 -15.85
CA PRO A 244 12.15 -0.87 -15.23
C PRO A 244 11.57 -1.02 -13.81
N TYR A 245 11.20 -2.24 -13.40
CA TYR A 245 10.61 -2.56 -12.09
C TYR A 245 11.53 -3.39 -11.19
N TYR A 246 12.82 -3.50 -11.55
CA TYR A 246 13.79 -4.37 -10.91
C TYR A 246 13.84 -4.22 -9.37
N ASP A 247 13.82 -3.00 -8.88
CA ASP A 247 13.85 -2.65 -7.45
C ASP A 247 12.59 -3.09 -6.71
N TYR A 248 11.42 -2.98 -7.34
CA TYR A 248 10.16 -3.52 -6.83
C TYR A 248 10.10 -5.05 -6.87
N ASP A 249 10.64 -5.69 -7.92
CA ASP A 249 10.75 -7.14 -8.00
C ASP A 249 11.69 -7.69 -6.91
N LEU A 250 12.82 -7.01 -6.69
CA LEU A 250 13.74 -7.32 -5.60
C LEU A 250 13.07 -7.13 -4.23
N LEU A 251 12.33 -6.04 -4.02
CA LEU A 251 11.55 -5.85 -2.80
C LEU A 251 10.57 -7.00 -2.58
N GLY A 252 9.87 -7.43 -3.64
CA GLY A 252 8.92 -8.54 -3.59
C GLY A 252 9.58 -9.83 -3.14
N LEU A 253 10.75 -10.16 -3.71
CA LEU A 253 11.58 -11.28 -3.28
C LEU A 253 11.95 -11.17 -1.79
N LEU A 254 12.56 -10.04 -1.39
CA LEU A 254 12.98 -9.83 0.00
C LEU A 254 11.80 -9.91 0.98
N LYS A 255 10.62 -9.43 0.59
CA LYS A 255 9.42 -9.56 1.42
C LYS A 255 9.03 -11.02 1.59
N SER A 256 8.98 -11.79 0.51
CA SER A 256 8.54 -13.19 0.56
C SER A 256 9.44 -14.09 1.41
N ASP A 257 10.73 -13.76 1.46
CA ASP A 257 11.75 -14.60 2.11
C ASP A 257 12.13 -14.09 3.51
N LEU A 258 12.31 -12.78 3.68
CA LEU A 258 12.86 -12.21 4.92
C LEU A 258 11.81 -11.72 5.92
N VAL A 259 10.54 -11.53 5.52
CA VAL A 259 9.54 -10.87 6.39
C VAL A 259 9.46 -11.53 7.77
N GLN A 260 9.40 -12.86 7.86
CA GLN A 260 9.30 -13.54 9.14
C GLN A 260 10.54 -13.39 10.04
N SER A 261 11.70 -13.11 9.45
CA SER A 261 12.96 -12.98 10.17
C SER A 261 13.13 -11.62 10.84
N PHE A 262 12.57 -10.55 10.26
CA PHE A 262 12.69 -9.20 10.83
C PHE A 262 11.39 -8.63 11.40
N TYR A 263 10.23 -9.20 11.05
CA TYR A 263 8.95 -8.70 11.54
C TYR A 263 8.92 -8.71 13.06
N ILE A 264 8.28 -7.69 13.60
CA ILE A 264 7.94 -7.56 15.02
C ILE A 264 6.44 -7.37 15.01
N ASP A 265 5.69 -8.09 15.84
CA ASP A 265 4.24 -7.97 15.84
C ASP A 265 3.80 -6.52 16.09
N ALA A 266 2.84 -6.07 15.31
CA ALA A 266 2.14 -4.81 15.49
C ALA A 266 1.28 -4.89 16.76
N ALA A 267 1.37 -3.87 17.61
CA ALA A 267 0.65 -3.84 18.89
C ALA A 267 0.15 -2.42 19.16
N GLU A 268 0.94 -1.59 19.85
CA GLU A 268 0.53 -0.24 20.27
C GLU A 268 0.16 0.71 19.11
N GLU A 269 0.65 0.41 17.90
CA GLU A 269 0.30 1.14 16.67
C GLU A 269 -1.07 0.75 16.09
N CYS A 270 -1.76 -0.23 16.66
CA CYS A 270 -3.07 -0.68 16.22
C CYS A 270 -4.14 -0.19 17.22
N PRO A 271 -5.03 0.74 16.83
CA PRO A 271 -6.19 1.07 17.66
C PRO A 271 -7.03 -0.18 17.94
N PRO A 272 -7.62 -0.30 19.14
CA PRO A 272 -8.70 -1.25 19.38
C PRO A 272 -9.84 -1.03 18.38
N ILE A 273 -10.42 -2.11 17.86
CA ILE A 273 -11.47 -2.00 16.84
C ILE A 273 -12.68 -1.17 17.30
N SER A 274 -13.06 -1.27 18.58
CA SER A 274 -14.15 -0.46 19.16
C SER A 274 -13.91 1.04 19.02
N ASP A 275 -12.68 1.48 19.31
CA ASP A 275 -12.31 2.90 19.30
C ASP A 275 -12.27 3.42 17.87
N LEU A 276 -11.78 2.60 16.94
CA LEU A 276 -11.77 2.93 15.52
C LEU A 276 -13.19 3.08 14.96
N LEU A 277 -14.12 2.19 15.30
CA LEU A 277 -15.50 2.26 14.80
C LEU A 277 -16.27 3.44 15.39
N VAL A 278 -16.04 3.78 16.66
CA VAL A 278 -16.56 5.01 17.27
C VAL A 278 -16.04 6.23 16.51
N PHE A 279 -14.73 6.28 16.25
CA PHE A 279 -14.11 7.37 15.49
C PHE A 279 -14.66 7.46 14.06
N ALA A 280 -14.77 6.33 13.33
CA ALA A 280 -15.33 6.28 11.99
C ALA A 280 -16.76 6.85 11.94
N LYS A 281 -17.60 6.47 12.92
CA LYS A 281 -18.96 7.02 13.05
C LYS A 281 -18.96 8.51 13.36
N GLU A 282 -18.07 8.97 14.25
CA GLU A 282 -17.96 10.38 14.64
C GLU A 282 -17.59 11.29 13.45
N ILE A 283 -16.68 10.84 12.58
CA ILE A 283 -16.30 11.60 11.38
C ILE A 283 -17.27 11.40 10.20
N GLY A 284 -18.28 10.53 10.34
CA GLY A 284 -19.20 10.18 9.25
C GLY A 284 -18.56 9.36 8.13
N GLY A 285 -17.51 8.60 8.43
CA GLY A 285 -16.87 7.66 7.51
C GLY A 285 -17.61 6.31 7.45
N ILE A 286 -17.36 5.56 6.39
CA ILE A 286 -17.94 4.24 6.12
C ILE A 286 -16.90 3.19 6.48
N SER A 287 -17.06 2.56 7.64
CA SER A 287 -16.22 1.45 8.08
C SER A 287 -16.51 0.19 7.27
N ALA A 288 -15.47 -0.43 6.72
CA ALA A 288 -15.56 -1.67 5.97
C ALA A 288 -14.49 -2.66 6.41
N TYR A 289 -14.92 -3.90 6.66
CA TYR A 289 -14.02 -5.03 6.85
C TYR A 289 -13.50 -5.51 5.50
N ALA A 290 -12.18 -5.65 5.33
CA ALA A 290 -11.60 -6.12 4.07
C ALA A 290 -11.52 -7.65 4.05
N TYR A 291 -12.48 -8.32 3.41
CA TYR A 291 -12.47 -9.77 3.33
C TYR A 291 -11.34 -10.26 2.43
N LEU A 292 -10.44 -11.07 3.00
CA LEU A 292 -9.23 -11.51 2.32
C LEU A 292 -9.39 -12.88 1.67
N GLY A 293 -9.98 -13.83 2.42
CA GLY A 293 -10.19 -15.21 2.00
C GLY A 293 -8.90 -16.03 1.92
N ASP A 294 -9.07 -17.36 2.01
CA ASP A 294 -7.97 -18.32 1.89
C ASP A 294 -7.30 -18.21 0.53
N ILE A 295 -5.98 -18.38 0.51
CA ILE A 295 -5.22 -18.55 -0.74
C ILE A 295 -4.95 -20.03 -0.92
N THR A 296 -5.59 -20.63 -1.91
CA THR A 296 -5.28 -22.00 -2.37
C THR A 296 -4.31 -21.98 -3.55
N ASP A 297 -4.53 -21.10 -4.53
CA ASP A 297 -3.64 -20.81 -5.67
C ASP A 297 -3.48 -19.30 -5.87
N SER A 298 -2.24 -18.80 -5.86
CA SER A 298 -1.97 -17.38 -6.12
C SER A 298 -2.13 -17.06 -7.61
N VAL A 299 -3.18 -16.32 -7.98
CA VAL A 299 -3.41 -15.82 -9.36
C VAL A 299 -2.22 -15.00 -9.88
N THR A 300 -1.46 -14.35 -9.00
CA THR A 300 -0.26 -13.55 -9.31
C THR A 300 1.06 -14.34 -9.21
N GLY A 301 1.03 -15.57 -8.68
CA GLY A 301 2.16 -16.51 -8.60
C GLY A 301 3.21 -16.17 -7.54
N ASP A 302 2.90 -15.27 -6.60
CA ASP A 302 3.81 -14.68 -5.62
C ASP A 302 3.42 -14.96 -4.15
N LYS A 303 2.31 -15.68 -3.90
CA LYS A 303 1.80 -15.92 -2.54
C LYS A 303 1.77 -17.41 -2.21
N LYS A 304 2.24 -17.76 -1.01
CA LYS A 304 2.15 -19.11 -0.45
C LYS A 304 0.69 -19.40 -0.10
N ALA A 305 0.29 -20.67 -0.20
CA ALA A 305 -1.02 -21.10 0.30
C ALA A 305 -1.11 -20.77 1.79
N GLN A 306 -2.20 -20.12 2.19
CA GLN A 306 -2.39 -19.65 3.56
C GLN A 306 -3.88 -19.58 3.87
N LYS A 307 -4.22 -20.05 5.07
CA LYS A 307 -5.58 -19.98 5.61
C LYS A 307 -5.81 -18.66 6.36
N PHE A 308 -7.01 -18.13 6.18
CA PHE A 308 -7.53 -16.91 6.76
C PHE A 308 -8.95 -17.19 7.28
N GLU A 309 -9.96 -16.44 6.82
CA GLU A 309 -11.29 -16.43 7.40
C GLU A 309 -12.22 -17.57 6.95
N ASP A 310 -11.87 -18.31 5.91
CA ASP A 310 -12.85 -19.16 5.20
C ASP A 310 -13.43 -20.30 6.05
N ASP A 311 -12.65 -20.80 7.01
CA ASP A 311 -13.04 -21.86 7.95
C ASP A 311 -13.98 -21.35 9.07
N TYR A 312 -14.16 -20.03 9.21
CA TYR A 312 -14.96 -19.41 10.27
C TYR A 312 -15.68 -18.14 9.82
N LEU A 313 -16.19 -18.12 8.58
CA LEU A 313 -16.91 -16.96 8.03
C LEU A 313 -18.12 -16.55 8.88
N GLU A 314 -18.94 -17.50 9.36
CA GLU A 314 -20.09 -17.18 10.21
C GLU A 314 -19.67 -16.34 11.42
N LEU A 315 -18.61 -16.76 12.12
CA LEU A 315 -18.06 -16.03 13.26
C LEU A 315 -17.55 -14.63 12.85
N VAL A 316 -16.92 -14.49 11.68
CA VAL A 316 -16.44 -13.19 11.18
C VAL A 316 -17.62 -12.26 10.92
N PHE A 317 -18.63 -12.73 10.18
CA PHE A 317 -19.79 -11.92 9.82
C PHE A 317 -20.65 -11.55 11.03
N ASP A 318 -20.87 -12.49 11.97
CA ASP A 318 -21.53 -12.22 13.24
C ASP A 318 -20.74 -11.15 14.03
N THR A 319 -19.42 -11.30 14.14
CA THR A 319 -18.57 -10.35 14.88
C THR A 319 -18.61 -8.95 14.27
N ILE A 320 -18.44 -8.81 12.94
CA ILE A 320 -18.45 -7.48 12.31
C ILE A 320 -19.84 -6.84 12.30
N ALA A 321 -20.91 -7.64 12.25
CA ALA A 321 -22.28 -7.16 12.38
C ALA A 321 -22.56 -6.63 13.80
N GLU A 322 -22.16 -7.38 14.83
CA GLU A 322 -22.28 -6.97 16.24
C GLU A 322 -21.45 -5.72 16.55
N LEU A 323 -20.24 -5.61 15.99
CA LEU A 323 -19.40 -4.42 16.09
C LEU A 323 -19.99 -3.19 15.39
N GLY A 324 -20.93 -3.38 14.44
CA GLY A 324 -21.62 -2.30 13.75
C GLY A 324 -20.86 -1.74 12.55
N PHE A 325 -20.09 -2.57 11.84
CA PHE A 325 -19.49 -2.18 10.56
C PHE A 325 -20.55 -1.74 9.54
N ASN A 326 -20.19 -0.82 8.64
CA ASN A 326 -21.10 -0.36 7.59
C ASN A 326 -21.14 -1.30 6.38
N GLY A 327 -20.07 -2.07 6.16
CA GLY A 327 -20.01 -3.04 5.07
C GLY A 327 -18.77 -3.91 5.07
N VAL A 328 -18.64 -4.67 3.99
CA VAL A 328 -17.47 -5.51 3.67
C VAL A 328 -16.94 -5.08 2.31
N THR A 329 -15.62 -4.99 2.19
CA THR A 329 -14.95 -4.76 0.91
C THR A 329 -14.28 -6.05 0.45
N TYR A 330 -14.44 -6.36 -0.84
CA TYR A 330 -13.88 -7.54 -1.49
C TYR A 330 -12.66 -7.17 -2.32
N MET A 331 -11.81 -8.14 -2.59
CA MET A 331 -10.63 -8.01 -3.46
C MET A 331 -10.82 -8.92 -4.68
N PRO A 332 -11.53 -8.48 -5.75
CA PRO A 332 -11.94 -9.35 -6.85
C PRO A 332 -10.81 -10.05 -7.61
N SER A 333 -9.59 -9.49 -7.60
CA SER A 333 -8.41 -10.13 -8.19
C SER A 333 -7.83 -11.27 -7.34
N ARG A 334 -8.30 -11.40 -6.09
CA ARG A 334 -7.83 -12.37 -5.10
C ARG A 334 -8.92 -13.35 -4.71
N ASN A 335 -10.16 -12.91 -4.55
CA ASN A 335 -11.26 -13.77 -4.13
C ASN A 335 -11.74 -14.64 -5.30
N SER A 336 -11.92 -15.93 -5.05
CA SER A 336 -12.52 -16.85 -6.02
C SER A 336 -14.03 -16.59 -6.18
N PRO A 337 -14.65 -16.99 -7.30
CA PRO A 337 -16.10 -16.92 -7.45
C PRO A 337 -16.87 -17.61 -6.31
N ASP A 338 -16.36 -18.74 -5.81
CA ASP A 338 -16.95 -19.47 -4.69
C ASP A 338 -16.87 -18.67 -3.38
N GLN A 339 -15.75 -17.99 -3.12
CA GLN A 339 -15.60 -17.10 -1.96
C GLN A 339 -16.56 -15.91 -2.02
N LEU A 340 -16.83 -15.39 -3.23
CA LEU A 340 -17.75 -14.27 -3.42
C LEU A 340 -19.23 -14.66 -3.30
N GLN A 341 -19.56 -15.95 -3.50
CA GLN A 341 -20.93 -16.45 -3.40
C GLN A 341 -21.37 -16.74 -1.96
N ARG A 342 -20.41 -17.01 -1.06
CA ARG A 342 -20.64 -17.34 0.35
C ARG A 342 -20.98 -16.10 1.17
#